data_AF-A0A6V7QBY1-F1
#
_entry.id   AF-A0A6V7QBY1-F1
#
_cell.length_a   1.000
_cell.length_b   1.000
_cell.length_c   1.000
_cell.angle_alpha   90.00
_cell.angle_beta   90.00
_cell.angle_gamma   90.00
#
_symmetry.space_group_name_H-M   'P 1'
#
loop_
_entity.id
_entity.type
_entity.pdbx_description
1 polymer ?
#
loop_
_entity_poly.entity_id
_entity_poly.type
_entity_poly.pdbx_seq_one_letter_code
_entity_poly.pdbx_strand_id
1 'polypeptide(L)'
;MKSRDEERKKLIEELIARVDEVEDLKTRVTILEKAGNRDEKEIDNFLWHMEHYFKALRLGDKEEKVQAASMYLADDAMLWWRRRSAEAEKGQCSLKTWEDFVRELKALFYPEHGVDRFFKYGTFIAAPADCTAEEAARLFVSHIVKLWGIPTSIVSDRDPRFTGKFWTEVKTIQDALKS
;
A
#
# COMPACT_ATOMS: atom_id res chain seq x y z
N MET A 1 18.84 -49.47 -12.63
CA MET A 1 17.68 -49.29 -11.73
C MET A 1 18.16 -48.47 -10.56
N LYS A 2 17.64 -47.26 -10.36
CA LYS A 2 17.95 -46.50 -9.13
C LYS A 2 17.42 -47.30 -7.94
N SER A 3 18.18 -47.35 -6.86
CA SER A 3 17.73 -48.07 -5.66
C SER A 3 16.49 -47.38 -5.11
N ARG A 4 15.51 -48.15 -4.64
CA ARG A 4 14.29 -47.65 -3.99
C ARG A 4 14.61 -46.68 -2.84
N ASP A 5 15.78 -46.84 -2.21
CA ASP A 5 16.27 -45.96 -1.15
C ASP A 5 16.76 -44.60 -1.67
N GLU A 6 17.35 -44.53 -2.87
CA GLU A 6 17.76 -43.26 -3.50
C GLU A 6 16.54 -42.45 -3.94
N GLU A 7 15.52 -43.13 -4.47
CA GLU A 7 14.28 -42.50 -4.90
C GLU A 7 13.50 -41.96 -3.69
N ARG A 8 13.47 -42.71 -2.59
CA ARG A 8 12.90 -42.26 -1.32
C ARG A 8 13.67 -41.08 -0.72
N LYS A 9 15.00 -41.08 -0.80
CA LYS A 9 15.84 -39.96 -0.33
C LYS A 9 15.59 -38.69 -1.13
N LYS A 10 15.50 -38.81 -2.46
CA LYS A 10 15.20 -37.67 -3.34
C LYS A 10 13.83 -37.06 -3.05
N LEU A 11 12.81 -37.90 -2.84
CA LEU A 11 11.47 -37.44 -2.48
C LEU A 11 11.45 -36.71 -1.12
N ILE A 12 12.24 -37.17 -0.15
CA ILE A 12 12.36 -36.53 1.16
C ILE A 12 13.07 -35.17 1.03
N GLU A 13 14.15 -35.09 0.26
CA GLU A 13 14.85 -33.82 0.01
C GLU A 13 13.98 -32.81 -0.73
N GLU A 14 13.20 -33.25 -1.73
CA GLU A 14 12.22 -32.40 -2.42
C GLU A 14 11.07 -31.96 -1.49
N LEU A 15 10.62 -32.82 -0.56
CA LEU A 15 9.60 -32.47 0.43
C LEU A 15 10.11 -31.45 1.45
N ILE A 16 11.34 -31.61 1.94
CA ILE A 16 11.97 -30.69 2.89
C ILE A 16 12.15 -29.32 2.24
N ALA A 17 12.67 -29.26 1.02
CA ALA A 17 12.81 -27.99 0.29
C ALA A 17 11.47 -27.27 0.10
N ARG A 18 10.39 -28.01 -0.14
CA ARG A 18 9.03 -27.44 -0.28
C ARG A 18 8.44 -26.99 1.06
N VAL A 19 8.77 -27.65 2.17
CA VAL A 19 8.36 -27.21 3.52
C VAL A 19 9.10 -25.92 3.89
N ASP A 20 10.41 -25.84 3.64
CA ASP A 20 11.22 -24.65 3.89
C ASP A 20 10.75 -23.45 3.04
N GLU A 21 10.41 -23.67 1.76
CA GLU A 21 9.79 -22.64 0.91
C GLU A 21 8.45 -22.15 1.47
N VAL A 22 7.60 -23.04 1.98
CA VAL A 22 6.29 -22.67 2.54
C VAL A 22 6.43 -21.92 3.88
N GLU A 23 7.42 -22.26 4.69
CA GLU A 23 7.74 -21.58 5.95
C GLU A 23 8.31 -20.17 5.70
N ASP A 24 9.19 -20.03 4.69
CA ASP A 24 9.68 -18.74 4.19
C ASP A 24 8.52 -17.88 3.65
N LEU A 25 7.63 -18.47 2.84
CA LEU A 25 6.45 -17.80 2.33
C LEU A 25 5.49 -17.35 3.44
N LYS A 26 5.28 -18.17 4.48
CA LYS A 26 4.48 -17.79 5.67
C LYS A 26 5.11 -16.64 6.45
N THR A 27 6.43 -16.66 6.62
CA THR A 27 7.18 -15.58 7.27
C THR A 27 7.07 -14.29 6.47
N ARG A 28 7.07 -14.38 5.13
CA ARG A 28 6.96 -13.25 4.21
C ARG A 28 5.55 -12.67 4.12
N VAL A 29 4.50 -13.50 4.15
CA VAL A 29 3.09 -13.05 4.29
C VAL A 29 2.92 -12.23 5.58
N THR A 30 3.53 -12.69 6.67
CA THR A 30 3.48 -12.00 7.97
C THR A 30 4.20 -10.64 7.97
N ILE A 31 5.23 -10.46 7.15
CA ILE A 31 5.93 -9.16 6.99
C ILE A 31 5.08 -8.17 6.21
N LEU A 32 4.35 -8.63 5.19
CA LEU A 32 3.52 -7.78 4.34
C LEU A 32 2.25 -7.30 5.02
N GLU A 33 1.66 -8.10 5.93
CA GLU A 33 0.55 -7.65 6.79
C GLU A 33 0.94 -6.49 7.72
N LYS A 34 2.24 -6.30 7.99
CA LYS A 34 2.74 -5.24 8.89
C LYS A 34 3.10 -3.94 8.18
N ALA A 35 3.16 -3.91 6.85
CA ALA A 35 3.68 -2.79 6.05
C ALA A 35 2.67 -1.64 5.85
N GLY A 36 1.96 -1.25 6.91
CA GLY A 36 1.04 -0.13 6.94
C GLY A 36 1.70 1.24 7.15
N ASN A 37 3.02 1.38 6.91
CA ASN A 37 3.74 2.62 7.18
C ASN A 37 4.62 3.05 5.98
N ARG A 38 4.47 4.29 5.53
CA ARG A 38 4.95 4.75 4.23
C ARG A 38 6.39 5.29 4.34
N ASP A 39 7.38 4.45 4.09
CA ASP A 39 8.81 4.82 4.03
C ASP A 39 9.43 4.38 2.67
N GLU A 40 10.22 5.25 2.05
CA GLU A 40 10.98 4.98 0.81
C GLU A 40 11.81 3.71 0.93
N LYS A 41 12.39 3.48 2.12
CA LYS A 41 13.16 2.27 2.43
C LYS A 41 12.32 0.99 2.35
N GLU A 42 11.05 1.06 2.71
CA GLU A 42 10.16 -0.10 2.63
C GLU A 42 9.83 -0.46 1.18
N ILE A 43 9.67 0.54 0.31
CA ILE A 43 9.50 0.32 -1.13
C ILE A 43 10.76 -0.30 -1.73
N ASP A 44 11.95 0.20 -1.40
CA ASP A 44 13.20 -0.41 -1.88
C ASP A 44 13.38 -1.84 -1.36
N ASN A 45 13.06 -2.10 -0.09
CA ASN A 45 13.09 -3.45 0.48
C ASN A 45 12.12 -4.38 -0.26
N PHE A 46 10.89 -3.93 -0.50
CA PHE A 46 9.88 -4.68 -1.25
C PHE A 46 10.39 -5.05 -2.65
N LEU A 47 10.89 -4.06 -3.41
CA LEU A 47 11.40 -4.25 -4.76
C LEU A 47 12.58 -5.24 -4.78
N TRP A 48 13.49 -5.10 -3.83
CA TRP A 48 14.61 -6.02 -3.66
C TRP A 48 14.14 -7.46 -3.39
N HIS A 49 13.17 -7.65 -2.49
CA HIS A 49 12.60 -8.96 -2.19
C HIS A 49 11.88 -9.59 -3.40
N MET A 50 11.13 -8.79 -4.17
CA MET A 50 10.45 -9.27 -5.37
C MET A 50 11.44 -9.69 -6.44
N GLU A 51 12.53 -8.94 -6.64
CA GLU A 51 13.59 -9.35 -7.57
C GLU A 51 14.22 -10.70 -7.21
N HIS A 52 14.48 -10.93 -5.93
CA HIS A 52 14.99 -12.22 -5.46
C HIS A 52 13.98 -13.34 -5.63
N TYR A 53 12.69 -13.07 -5.36
CA TYR A 53 11.60 -14.01 -5.61
C TYR A 53 11.53 -14.40 -7.09
N PHE A 54 11.61 -13.44 -8.00
CA PHE A 54 11.60 -13.70 -9.45
C PHE A 54 12.81 -14.51 -9.89
N LYS A 55 14.00 -14.23 -9.34
CA LYS A 55 15.22 -14.99 -9.62
C LYS A 55 15.09 -16.45 -9.16
N ALA A 56 14.55 -16.69 -7.97
CA ALA A 56 14.33 -18.03 -7.43
C ALA A 56 13.37 -18.86 -8.30
N LEU A 57 12.28 -18.24 -8.74
CA LEU A 57 11.25 -18.89 -9.57
C LEU A 57 11.55 -18.87 -11.08
N ARG A 58 12.67 -18.25 -11.50
CA ARG A 58 13.03 -18.02 -12.92
C ARG A 58 11.91 -17.33 -13.70
N LEU A 59 11.20 -16.41 -13.05
CA LEU A 59 10.12 -15.64 -13.68
C LEU A 59 10.71 -14.66 -14.71
N GLY A 60 10.19 -14.76 -15.94
CA GLY A 60 10.60 -13.90 -17.06
C GLY A 60 10.05 -12.48 -16.90
N ASP A 61 10.53 -11.54 -17.72
CA ASP A 61 10.24 -10.11 -17.55
C ASP A 61 8.85 -9.63 -18.02
N LYS A 62 7.92 -10.58 -18.14
CA LYS A 62 6.57 -10.36 -18.67
C LYS A 62 5.60 -10.01 -17.54
N GLU A 63 4.34 -9.87 -17.92
CA GLU A 63 3.18 -9.65 -17.05
C GLU A 63 3.15 -10.53 -15.79
N GLU A 64 3.74 -11.73 -15.83
CA GLU A 64 3.88 -12.65 -14.71
C GLU A 64 4.55 -12.03 -13.46
N LYS A 65 5.63 -11.24 -13.63
CA LYS A 65 6.29 -10.57 -12.50
C LYS A 65 5.40 -9.52 -11.87
N VAL A 66 4.72 -8.75 -12.72
CA VAL A 66 3.84 -7.67 -12.30
C VAL A 66 2.65 -8.26 -11.52
N GLN A 67 2.04 -9.32 -12.04
CA GLN A 67 0.97 -10.06 -11.36
C GLN A 67 1.45 -10.61 -10.01
N ALA A 68 2.60 -11.29 -9.98
CA ALA A 68 3.16 -11.84 -8.74
C ALA A 68 3.46 -10.75 -7.70
N ALA A 69 4.07 -9.62 -8.08
CA ALA A 69 4.28 -8.49 -7.17
C ALA A 69 2.97 -7.87 -6.68
N SER A 70 1.96 -7.78 -7.56
CA SER A 70 0.70 -7.15 -7.21
C SER A 70 -0.06 -7.87 -6.09
N MET A 71 0.13 -9.19 -5.97
CA MET A 71 -0.46 -10.00 -4.90
C MET A 71 0.04 -9.61 -3.50
N TYR A 72 1.19 -8.93 -3.44
CA TYR A 72 1.85 -8.53 -2.20
C TYR A 72 1.71 -7.04 -1.90
N LEU A 73 1.00 -6.28 -2.74
CA LEU A 73 0.68 -4.87 -2.45
C LEU A 73 -0.41 -4.80 -1.38
N ALA A 74 -0.34 -3.78 -0.52
CA ALA A 74 -1.36 -3.49 0.49
C ALA A 74 -1.79 -2.01 0.43
N ASP A 75 -2.90 -1.69 1.10
CA ASP A 75 -3.41 -0.34 1.30
C ASP A 75 -3.42 0.54 0.04
N ASP A 76 -2.83 1.73 0.12
CA ASP A 76 -2.75 2.71 -0.96
C ASP A 76 -2.06 2.15 -2.21
N ALA A 77 -1.06 1.28 -2.05
CA ALA A 77 -0.38 0.64 -3.17
C ALA A 77 -1.29 -0.37 -3.89
N MET A 78 -2.08 -1.15 -3.15
CA MET A 78 -3.09 -2.05 -3.74
C MET A 78 -4.17 -1.24 -4.49
N LEU A 79 -4.62 -0.11 -3.92
CA LEU A 79 -5.63 0.74 -4.56
C LEU A 79 -5.11 1.39 -5.84
N TRP A 80 -3.86 1.88 -5.83
CA TRP A 80 -3.17 2.35 -7.03
C TRP A 80 -3.13 1.26 -8.11
N TRP A 81 -2.72 0.04 -7.75
CA TRP A 81 -2.64 -1.08 -8.68
C TRP A 81 -4.00 -1.43 -9.29
N ARG A 82 -5.06 -1.48 -8.48
CA ARG A 82 -6.44 -1.74 -8.98
C ARG A 82 -6.85 -0.74 -10.07
N ARG A 83 -6.55 0.54 -9.90
CA ARG A 83 -6.85 1.57 -10.92
C ARG A 83 -6.02 1.35 -12.18
N ARG A 84 -4.71 1.16 -12.03
CA ARG A 84 -3.79 0.99 -13.16
C ARG A 84 -4.09 -0.28 -13.96
N SER A 85 -4.48 -1.35 -13.29
CA SER A 85 -4.96 -2.57 -13.92
C SER A 85 -6.25 -2.33 -14.71
N ALA A 86 -7.23 -1.60 -14.16
CA ALA A 86 -8.47 -1.25 -14.87
C ALA A 86 -8.24 -0.29 -16.07
N GLU A 87 -7.22 0.57 -16.02
CA GLU A 87 -6.81 1.42 -17.14
C GLU A 87 -6.07 0.60 -18.22
N ALA A 88 -5.26 -0.38 -17.83
CA ALA A 88 -4.58 -1.30 -18.74
C ALA A 88 -5.59 -2.16 -19.52
N GLU A 89 -6.66 -2.64 -18.87
CA GLU A 89 -7.77 -3.36 -19.53
C GLU A 89 -8.48 -2.53 -20.60
N LYS A 90 -8.50 -1.20 -20.43
CA LYS A 90 -9.06 -0.24 -21.39
C LYS A 90 -8.06 0.19 -22.48
N GLY A 91 -6.84 -0.38 -22.47
CA GLY A 91 -5.76 -0.01 -23.38
C GLY A 91 -5.16 1.38 -23.11
N GLN A 92 -5.42 1.96 -21.93
CA GLN A 92 -5.00 3.31 -21.57
C GLN A 92 -3.67 3.35 -20.79
N CYS A 93 -3.16 2.19 -20.33
CA CYS A 93 -1.86 2.08 -19.64
C CYS A 93 -0.96 1.00 -20.26
N SER A 94 0.35 1.23 -20.23
CA SER A 94 1.40 0.34 -20.75
C SER A 94 2.26 -0.27 -19.63
N LEU A 95 1.65 -0.72 -18.53
CA LEU A 95 2.35 -1.45 -17.45
C LEU A 95 2.59 -2.91 -17.84
N LYS A 96 3.33 -3.13 -18.93
CA LYS A 96 3.54 -4.47 -19.50
C LYS A 96 4.81 -5.16 -18.98
N THR A 97 5.71 -4.38 -18.36
CA THR A 97 7.01 -4.85 -17.89
C THR A 97 7.17 -4.56 -16.41
N TRP A 98 8.06 -5.33 -15.77
CA TRP A 98 8.48 -5.07 -14.39
C TRP A 98 9.09 -3.67 -14.24
N GLU A 99 9.85 -3.21 -15.23
CA GLU A 99 10.48 -1.89 -15.23
C GLU A 99 9.45 -0.76 -15.22
N ASP A 100 8.39 -0.87 -16.03
CA ASP A 100 7.30 0.11 -16.03
C ASP A 100 6.58 0.14 -14.67
N PHE A 101 6.36 -1.03 -14.07
CA PHE A 101 5.77 -1.15 -12.74
C PHE A 101 6.63 -0.49 -11.66
N VAL A 102 7.93 -0.79 -11.63
CA VAL A 102 8.88 -0.17 -10.69
C VAL A 102 8.91 1.34 -10.86
N ARG A 103 8.97 1.84 -12.10
CA ARG A 103 8.99 3.27 -12.39
C ARG A 103 7.77 3.98 -11.83
N GLU A 104 6.57 3.45 -12.09
CA GLU A 104 5.35 4.07 -11.60
C GLU A 104 5.15 3.93 -10.09
N LEU A 105 5.52 2.79 -9.51
CA LEU A 105 5.48 2.58 -8.07
C LEU A 105 6.43 3.56 -7.36
N LYS A 106 7.66 3.72 -7.86
CA LYS A 106 8.60 4.72 -7.32
C LYS A 106 8.07 6.14 -7.51
N ALA A 107 7.51 6.47 -8.66
CA ALA A 107 6.91 7.79 -8.88
C ALA A 107 5.78 8.14 -7.89
N LEU A 108 5.09 7.12 -7.36
CA LEU A 108 4.02 7.29 -6.38
C LEU A 108 4.53 7.55 -4.95
N PHE A 109 5.64 6.93 -4.57
CA PHE A 109 6.12 6.92 -3.18
C PHE A 109 7.39 7.76 -2.95
N TYR A 110 8.11 8.14 -4.00
CA TYR A 110 9.36 8.90 -3.88
C TYR A 110 9.10 10.41 -4.00
N PRO A 111 9.47 11.20 -2.99
CA PRO A 111 9.16 12.63 -2.94
C PRO A 111 9.90 13.46 -4.01
N GLU A 112 11.02 12.98 -4.56
CA GLU A 112 11.79 13.67 -5.61
C GLU A 112 11.15 13.61 -7.00
N HIS A 113 10.26 12.64 -7.25
CA HIS A 113 9.71 12.39 -8.59
C HIS A 113 8.43 13.18 -8.91
N GLY A 114 8.03 14.11 -8.03
CA GLY A 114 7.13 15.22 -8.37
C GLY A 114 5.73 14.83 -8.86
N VAL A 115 5.30 13.58 -8.71
CA VAL A 115 3.89 13.23 -8.89
C VAL A 115 3.18 13.65 -7.62
N ASP A 116 2.21 14.53 -7.79
CA ASP A 116 1.37 15.09 -6.73
C ASP A 116 1.03 14.00 -5.71
N ARG A 117 1.52 14.13 -4.47
CA ARG A 117 1.34 13.18 -3.34
C ARG A 117 -0.13 12.95 -2.95
N PHE A 118 -1.04 13.60 -3.65
CA PHE A 118 -2.46 13.36 -3.54
C PHE A 118 -2.81 12.11 -4.35
N PHE A 119 -2.80 10.97 -3.67
CA PHE A 119 -3.93 10.09 -3.82
C PHE A 119 -5.19 10.93 -3.59
N LYS A 120 -5.78 11.46 -4.67
CA LYS A 120 -7.02 12.25 -4.64
C LYS A 120 -8.19 11.35 -4.27
N TYR A 121 -8.25 10.91 -3.02
CA TYR A 121 -9.46 10.39 -2.42
C TYR A 121 -10.19 11.58 -1.83
N GLY A 122 -11.33 11.93 -2.43
CA GLY A 122 -12.24 12.92 -1.88
C GLY A 122 -13.21 12.21 -0.93
N THR A 123 -13.04 12.39 0.38
CA THR A 123 -14.09 12.04 1.33
C THR A 123 -15.08 13.19 1.39
N PHE A 124 -16.22 13.02 0.71
CA PHE A 124 -17.31 14.00 0.76
C PHE A 124 -18.15 13.73 2.00
N ILE A 125 -18.18 14.71 2.90
CA ILE A 125 -18.99 14.64 4.12
C ILE A 125 -20.17 15.59 3.93
N ALA A 126 -21.39 15.07 4.06
CA ALA A 126 -22.57 15.91 4.05
C ALA A 126 -22.51 16.85 5.26
N ALA A 127 -22.64 18.15 5.01
CA ALA A 127 -22.60 19.18 6.03
C ALA A 127 -23.79 20.15 5.84
N PRO A 128 -24.31 20.75 6.93
CA PRO A 128 -25.29 21.82 6.85
C PRO A 128 -24.78 23.02 6.03
N ALA A 129 -25.69 23.78 5.42
CA ALA A 129 -25.33 24.96 4.64
C ALA A 129 -24.65 26.05 5.48
N ASP A 130 -25.00 26.12 6.77
CA ASP A 130 -24.49 27.02 7.80
C ASP A 130 -23.44 26.37 8.69
N CYS A 131 -22.80 25.28 8.23
CA CYS A 131 -21.82 24.52 8.99
C CYS A 131 -20.72 25.43 9.59
N THR A 132 -20.68 25.45 10.92
CA THR A 132 -19.70 26.19 11.71
C THR A 132 -18.33 25.53 11.72
N ALA A 133 -17.29 26.26 12.18
CA ALA A 133 -15.95 25.71 12.31
C ALA A 133 -15.89 24.52 13.29
N GLU A 134 -16.69 24.59 14.36
CA GLU A 134 -16.81 23.57 15.39
C GLU A 134 -17.54 22.32 14.86
N GLU A 135 -18.59 22.49 14.06
CA GLU A 135 -19.27 21.36 13.40
C GLU A 135 -18.39 20.71 12.34
N ALA A 136 -17.67 21.52 11.56
CA ALA A 136 -16.68 21.01 10.61
C ALA A 136 -15.59 20.19 11.33
N ALA A 137 -15.13 20.63 12.51
CA ALA A 137 -14.19 19.88 13.33
C ALA A 137 -14.75 18.53 13.79
N ARG A 138 -16.01 18.50 14.25
CA ARG A 138 -16.69 17.24 14.63
C ARG A 138 -16.83 16.28 13.45
N LEU A 139 -17.24 16.78 12.28
CA LEU A 139 -17.33 16.00 11.05
C LEU A 139 -15.96 15.49 10.62
N PHE A 140 -14.93 16.33 10.69
CA PHE A 140 -13.56 15.97 10.38
C PHE A 140 -13.03 14.86 11.28
N VAL A 141 -13.21 14.96 12.60
CA VAL A 141 -12.73 13.91 13.51
C VAL A 141 -13.47 12.59 13.29
N SER A 142 -14.80 12.65 13.14
CA SER A 142 -15.64 11.45 12.99
C SER A 142 -15.45 10.72 11.67
N HIS A 143 -15.15 11.42 10.58
CA HIS A 143 -15.08 10.83 9.24
C HIS A 143 -13.67 10.79 8.66
N ILE A 144 -12.80 11.76 8.98
CA ILE A 144 -11.42 11.79 8.45
C ILE A 144 -10.46 11.17 9.45
N VAL A 145 -10.41 11.66 10.69
CA VAL A 145 -9.46 11.17 11.70
C VAL A 145 -9.74 9.71 12.05
N LYS A 146 -11.02 9.30 12.11
CA LYS A 146 -11.39 7.91 12.30
C LYS A 146 -10.85 6.97 11.22
N LEU A 147 -10.81 7.41 9.96
CA LEU A 147 -10.39 6.59 8.83
C LEU A 147 -8.86 6.60 8.63
N TRP A 148 -8.22 7.76 8.84
CA TRP A 148 -6.84 7.99 8.43
C TRP A 148 -5.88 8.31 9.59
N GLY A 149 -6.40 8.38 10.82
CA GLY A 149 -5.64 8.89 11.96
C GLY A 149 -5.51 10.41 11.95
N ILE A 150 -4.78 10.93 12.94
CA ILE A 150 -4.58 12.38 13.10
C ILE A 150 -3.53 12.84 12.09
N PRO A 151 -3.87 13.74 11.15
CA PRO A 151 -2.89 14.24 10.21
C PRO A 151 -1.85 15.11 10.93
N THR A 152 -0.59 14.89 10.58
CA THR A 152 0.55 15.68 11.08
C THR A 152 0.67 17.05 10.39
N SER A 153 0.06 17.19 9.22
CA SER A 153 -0.01 18.44 8.44
C SER A 153 -1.29 18.44 7.60
N ILE A 154 -1.89 19.61 7.42
CA ILE A 154 -3.04 19.80 6.53
C ILE A 154 -2.83 21.03 5.67
N VAL A 155 -3.24 20.94 4.41
CA VAL A 155 -3.31 22.08 3.51
C VAL A 155 -4.80 22.37 3.30
N SER A 156 -5.25 23.52 3.81
CA SER A 156 -6.60 24.01 3.60
C SER A 156 -6.62 24.97 2.41
N ASP A 157 -7.72 24.95 1.65
CA ASP A 157 -8.04 25.89 0.57
C ASP A 157 -8.45 27.30 1.07
N ARG A 158 -8.22 27.58 2.37
CA ARG A 158 -8.62 28.80 3.09
C ARG A 158 -10.12 28.94 3.32
N ASP A 159 -10.86 27.84 3.30
CA ASP A 159 -12.25 27.84 3.72
C ASP A 159 -12.38 28.36 5.17
N PRO A 160 -13.29 29.32 5.42
CA PRO A 160 -13.45 29.98 6.73
C PRO A 160 -13.86 29.03 7.86
N ARG A 161 -14.26 27.80 7.54
CA ARG A 161 -14.53 26.74 8.52
C ARG A 161 -13.25 26.17 9.12
N PHE A 162 -12.11 26.20 8.42
CA PHE A 162 -10.82 25.70 8.93
C PHE A 162 -9.99 26.82 9.60
N THR A 163 -10.60 27.52 10.55
CA THR A 163 -9.98 28.61 11.33
C THR A 163 -9.40 28.12 12.66
N GLY A 164 -8.87 29.04 13.49
CA GLY A 164 -8.35 28.68 14.82
C GLY A 164 -9.36 27.94 15.70
N LYS A 165 -10.66 28.28 15.61
CA LYS A 165 -11.74 27.62 16.36
C LYS A 165 -11.88 26.13 16.01
N PHE A 166 -11.75 25.79 14.72
CA PHE A 166 -11.75 24.41 14.26
C PHE A 166 -10.63 23.61 14.95
N TRP A 167 -9.41 24.16 14.99
CA TRP A 167 -8.28 23.47 15.62
C TRP A 167 -8.42 23.31 17.13
N THR A 168 -8.96 24.33 17.79
CA THR A 168 -9.29 24.24 19.22
C THR A 168 -10.27 23.11 19.47
N GLU A 169 -11.35 23.03 18.69
CA GLU A 169 -12.37 21.99 18.82
C GLU A 169 -11.81 20.59 18.51
N VAL A 170 -11.03 20.42 17.43
CA VAL A 170 -10.37 19.14 17.12
C VAL A 170 -9.52 18.67 18.29
N LYS A 171 -8.73 19.57 18.89
CA LYS A 171 -7.89 19.25 20.05
C LYS A 171 -8.73 18.85 21.26
N THR A 172 -9.77 19.60 21.58
CA THR A 172 -10.69 19.28 22.69
C THR A 172 -11.34 17.90 22.52
N ILE A 173 -11.81 17.58 21.31
CA ILE A 173 -12.40 16.26 21.03
C ILE A 173 -11.36 15.16 21.18
N GLN A 174 -10.13 15.36 20.70
CA GLN A 174 -9.06 14.38 20.83
C GLN A 174 -8.64 14.13 22.27
N ASP A 175 -8.58 15.18 23.09
CA ASP A 175 -8.24 15.08 24.50
C ASP A 175 -9.34 14.31 25.27
N ALA A 176 -10.62 14.55 24.95
CA ALA A 176 -11.76 13.83 25.53
C ALA A 176 -11.85 12.34 25.11
N LEU A 177 -11.32 11.97 23.95
CA LEU A 177 -11.28 10.56 23.51
C LEU A 177 -10.14 9.76 24.18
N LYS A 178 -9.20 10.43 24.85
CA LYS A 178 -8.05 9.81 25.53
C LYS A 178 -8.24 9.68 27.05
N SER A 179 -9.32 10.24 27.61
CA SER A 179 -9.70 10.14 29.03
C SER A 179 -10.68 9.02 29.28
#